data_AF-A0A966CXD3-F1
#
_entry.id   AF-A0A966CXD3-F1
#
_cell.length_a   1.000
_cell.length_b   1.000
_cell.length_c   1.000
_cell.angle_alpha   90.00
_cell.angle_beta   90.00
_cell.angle_gamma   90.00
#
_symmetry.space_group_name_H-M   'P 1'
#
loop_
_entity.id
_entity.type
_entity.pdbx_description
1 polymer ?
#
loop_
_entity_poly.entity_id
_entity_poly.type
_entity_poly.pdbx_seq_one_letter_code
_entity_poly.pdbx_strand_id
1 'polypeptide(L)' 'MPDTDPVLLGINYPLTGPYSVEGLDQIRAARMAVDEINRQGGILGRRV' A
#
# COMPACT_ATOMS: atom_id res chain seq x y z
N MET A 1 18.73 -7.78 -16.20
CA MET A 1 17.42 -7.11 -16.32
C MET A 1 17.17 -6.37 -15.02
N PRO A 2 16.59 -5.16 -15.01
CA PRO A 2 16.23 -4.54 -13.75
C PRO A 2 15.26 -5.48 -13.03
N ASP A 3 15.41 -5.56 -11.72
CA ASP A 3 14.62 -6.41 -10.84
C ASP A 3 13.12 -6.11 -11.05
N THR A 4 12.39 -7.05 -11.67
CA THR A 4 10.98 -6.87 -12.04
C THR A 4 10.03 -7.16 -10.90
N ASP A 5 10.54 -7.65 -9.78
CA ASP A 5 9.72 -8.04 -8.65
C ASP A 5 9.01 -6.82 -8.05
N PRO A 6 7.75 -6.96 -7.63
CA PRO A 6 7.04 -5.86 -6.97
C PRO A 6 7.76 -5.37 -5.71
N VAL A 7 7.54 -4.10 -5.38
CA VAL A 7 7.99 -3.51 -4.12
C VAL A 7 7.02 -3.94 -3.02
N LEU A 8 7.44 -4.87 -2.17
CA LEU A 8 6.59 -5.35 -1.08
C LEU A 8 6.45 -4.27 0.01
N LEU A 9 5.21 -3.86 0.28
CA LEU A 9 4.87 -2.92 1.35
C LEU A 9 4.17 -3.64 2.51
N GLY A 10 4.79 -3.62 3.68
CA GLY A 10 4.17 -4.03 4.95
C GLY A 10 3.59 -2.83 5.68
N ILE A 11 2.35 -2.93 6.14
CA ILE A 11 1.72 -1.92 7.00
C ILE A 11 1.25 -2.58 8.28
N ASN A 12 1.70 -2.04 9.41
CA ASN A 12 1.10 -2.31 10.70
C ASN A 12 -0.06 -1.34 10.93
N TYR A 13 -1.26 -1.87 11.12
CA TYR A 13 -2.46 -1.08 11.41
C TYR A 13 -3.37 -1.86 12.37
N PRO A 14 -4.18 -1.16 13.19
CA PRO A 14 -5.08 -1.83 14.12
C PRO A 14 -6.28 -2.41 13.37
N LEU A 15 -6.18 -3.67 12.95
CA LEU A 15 -7.29 -4.38 12.28
C LEU A 15 -8.49 -4.62 13.22
N THR A 16 -8.22 -4.75 14.53
CA THR A 16 -9.23 -5.01 15.56
C THR A 16 -8.96 -4.17 16.82
N GLY A 17 -9.90 -4.19 17.77
CA GLY A 17 -9.77 -3.46 19.04
C GLY A 17 -10.32 -2.03 18.98
N PRO A 18 -10.00 -1.20 19.98
CA PRO A 18 -10.66 0.09 20.18
C PRO A 18 -10.41 1.10 19.05
N TYR A 19 -9.31 0.92 18.29
CA TYR A 19 -8.93 1.81 17.17
C TYR A 19 -9.18 1.17 15.79
N SER A 20 -10.07 0.18 15.71
CA SER A 20 -10.32 -0.55 14.46
C SER A 20 -10.96 0.31 13.37
N VAL A 21 -11.69 1.36 13.75
CA VAL A 21 -12.30 2.31 12.80
C VAL A 21 -11.21 3.14 12.13
N GLU A 22 -10.28 3.70 12.90
CA GLU A 22 -9.13 4.44 12.38
C GLU A 22 -8.19 3.51 11.59
N GLY A 23 -8.00 2.27 12.04
CA GLY A 23 -7.22 1.27 11.31
C GLY A 23 -7.83 0.91 9.95
N LEU A 24 -9.16 0.87 9.85
CA LEU A 24 -9.86 0.66 8.60
C LEU A 24 -9.61 1.82 7.62
N ASP A 25 -9.62 3.05 8.10
CA ASP A 25 -9.32 4.21 7.26
C ASP A 25 -7.84 4.23 6.84
N GLN A 26 -6.92 3.84 7.71
CA GLN A 26 -5.50 3.68 7.38
C GLN A 26 -5.29 2.68 6.23
N ILE A 27 -5.87 1.48 6.32
CA ILE A 27 -5.67 0.46 5.27
C ILE A 27 -6.36 0.84 3.96
N ARG A 28 -7.49 1.56 4.01
CA ARG A 28 -8.18 2.10 2.82
C ARG A 28 -7.32 3.16 2.13
N ALA A 29 -6.80 4.12 2.89
CA ALA A 29 -5.92 5.16 2.36
C ALA A 29 -4.65 4.57 1.75
N ALA A 30 -4.03 3.59 2.42
CA ALA A 30 -2.86 2.90 1.91
C ALA A 30 -3.13 2.18 0.58
N ARG A 31 -4.26 1.48 0.46
CA ARG A 31 -4.65 0.81 -0.80
C ARG A 31 -4.91 1.83 -1.92
N MET A 32 -5.59 2.93 -1.61
CA MET A 32 -5.82 4.03 -2.57
C MET A 32 -4.49 4.60 -3.09
N ALA A 33 -3.54 4.85 -2.20
CA ALA A 33 -2.21 5.34 -2.58
C ALA A 33 -1.44 4.34 -3.45
N VAL A 34 -1.46 3.03 -3.09
CA VAL A 34 -0.85 1.98 -3.92
C VAL A 34 -1.46 1.95 -5.32
N ASP A 35 -2.78 2.07 -5.43
CA ASP A 35 -3.46 2.10 -6.72
C ASP A 35 -3.07 3.34 -7.55
N GLU A 36 -2.99 4.51 -6.92
CA GLU A 36 -2.54 5.75 -7.55
C GLU A 36 -1.09 5.67 -8.05
N ILE A 37 -0.17 5.20 -7.21
CA ILE A 37 1.25 5.04 -7.55
C ILE A 37 1.40 4.06 -8.71
N ASN A 38 0.73 2.91 -8.65
CA ASN A 38 0.78 1.92 -9.72
C ASN A 38 0.21 2.47 -11.05
N ARG A 39 -0.84 3.30 -11.01
CA ARG A 39 -1.35 3.99 -12.21
C ARG A 39 -0.35 4.99 -12.81
N GLN A 40 0.55 5.55 -12.00
CA GLN A 40 1.59 6.49 -12.44
C GLN A 40 2.89 5.81 -12.90
N GLY A 41 2.89 4.48 -13.03
CA GLY A 41 4.07 3.72 -13.47
C GLY A 41 4.89 3.11 -12.33
N GLY A 42 4.37 3.16 -11.10
CA GLY A 42 5.00 2.54 -9.94
C GLY A 42 6.24 3.31 -9.46
N ILE A 43 7.12 2.62 -8.73
CA ILE A 43 8.36 3.17 -8.19
C ILE A 43 9.51 2.68 -9.06
N LEU A 44 10.16 3.59 -9.79
CA LEU A 44 11.24 3.26 -10.73
C LEU A 44 10.85 2.18 -11.75
N GLY A 45 9.59 2.19 -12.19
CA GLY A 45 9.03 1.20 -13.13
C GLY A 45 8.58 -0.11 -12.50
N ARG A 46 8.67 -0.26 -11.17
CA ARG A 46 8.21 -1.44 -10.43
C ARG A 46 6.86 -1.18 -9.79
N ARG A 47 5.97 -2.15 -9.89
CA ARG A 47 4.69 -2.09 -9.16
C ARG A 47 4.92 -2.23 -7.65
N VAL A 48 4.06 -1.57 -6.87
CA VAL A 48 3.92 -1.73 -5.42
C VAL A 48 2.81 -2.74 -5.14
#